data_AF-A0A2T0VWE0-F1
#
_entry.id   AF-A0A2T0VWE0-F1
#
_cell.length_a   1.000
_cell.length_b   1.000
_cell.length_c   1.000
_cell.angle_alpha   90.00
_cell.angle_beta   90.00
_cell.angle_gamma   90.00
#
_symmetry.space_group_name_H-M   'P 1'
#
loop_
_entity.id
_entity.type
_entity.pdbx_description
1 polymer ?
#
loop_
_entity_poly.entity_id
_entity_poly.type
_entity_poly.pdbx_seq_one_letter_code
_entity_poly.pdbx_strand_id
1 'polypeptide(L)'
;MSDIVKLKKQDILTAKNPRIVEQKTGKTRILYLGSLQDLIQEYTKALDPADYLFPSSKGGHLEVNTVYQMFQKVAKLLGRDDIGMHTLRKTFGYHYYKKTKDVATLMEIFGHSSEKITKRYIGINEDEISETLLNFRLGF
;
A
#
# COMPACT_ATOMS: atom_id res chain seq x y z
N MET A 1 -2.19 -6.10 4.98
CA MET A 1 -2.75 -5.43 6.18
C MET A 1 -2.50 -6.24 7.44
N SER A 2 -2.77 -7.55 7.45
CA SER A 2 -2.53 -8.43 8.60
C SER A 2 -1.13 -8.35 9.19
N ASP A 3 -0.09 -8.23 8.34
CA ASP A 3 1.29 -8.13 8.81
C ASP A 3 1.59 -6.75 9.40
N ILE A 4 1.05 -5.68 8.81
CA ILE A 4 1.31 -4.29 9.19
C ILE A 4 0.77 -3.98 10.58
N VAL A 5 -0.46 -4.40 10.88
CA VAL A 5 -1.07 -4.08 12.19
C VAL A 5 -0.34 -4.73 13.35
N LYS A 6 0.43 -5.80 13.11
CA LYS A 6 1.19 -6.53 14.13
C LYS A 6 2.59 -5.97 14.38
N LEU A 7 3.05 -5.04 13.54
CA LEU A 7 4.38 -4.46 13.68
C LEU A 7 4.48 -3.61 14.94
N LYS A 8 5.65 -3.64 15.56
CA LYS A 8 6.03 -2.83 16.72
C LYS A 8 6.94 -1.68 16.33
N LYS A 9 7.08 -0.70 17.20
CA LYS A 9 7.98 0.45 16.98
C LYS A 9 9.40 0.01 16.64
N GLN A 10 9.94 -0.95 17.40
CA GLN A 10 11.27 -1.49 17.16
C GLN A 10 11.43 -2.17 15.78
N ASP A 11 10.37 -2.74 15.22
CA ASP A 11 10.45 -3.43 13.93
C ASP A 11 10.70 -2.45 12.76
N ILE A 12 10.40 -1.17 12.96
CA ILE A 12 10.54 -0.13 11.94
C ILE A 12 11.71 0.82 12.20
N LEU A 13 11.99 1.15 13.46
CA LEU A 13 13.01 2.16 13.80
C LEU A 13 14.40 1.59 14.07
N THR A 14 14.59 0.28 13.95
CA THR A 14 15.89 -0.37 14.13
C THR A 14 16.88 -0.07 13.01
N ALA A 15 16.41 0.31 11.81
CA ALA A 15 17.26 0.61 10.67
C ALA A 15 16.58 1.60 9.71
N LYS A 16 17.37 2.23 8.83
CA LYS A 16 16.86 3.10 7.76
C LYS A 16 15.90 2.36 6.81
N ASN A 17 16.19 1.09 6.53
CA ASN A 17 15.39 0.22 5.67
C ASN A 17 15.10 -1.09 6.42
N PRO A 18 14.07 -1.12 7.30
CA PRO A 18 13.78 -2.29 8.10
C PRO A 18 13.35 -3.48 7.25
N ARG A 19 13.65 -4.69 7.73
CA ARG A 19 13.26 -5.96 7.09
C ARG A 19 12.11 -6.58 7.86
N ILE A 20 11.03 -6.90 7.16
CA ILE A 20 9.86 -7.60 7.72
C ILE A 20 9.69 -8.95 7.04
N VAL A 21 9.18 -9.94 7.78
CA VAL A 21 8.82 -11.25 7.23
C VAL A 21 7.31 -11.34 7.12
N GLU A 22 6.79 -11.56 5.92
CA GLU A 22 5.36 -11.77 5.69
C GLU A 22 4.92 -13.09 6.33
N GLN A 23 3.87 -13.06 7.17
CA GLN A 23 3.43 -14.26 7.89
C GLN A 23 2.87 -15.32 6.94
N LYS A 24 2.18 -14.92 5.87
CA LYS A 24 1.52 -15.85 4.95
C LYS A 24 2.48 -16.54 3.99
N THR A 25 3.50 -15.83 3.53
CA THR A 25 4.36 -16.29 2.44
C THR A 25 5.76 -16.66 2.93
N GLY A 26 6.14 -16.25 4.15
CA GLY A 26 7.51 -16.35 4.67
C GLY A 26 8.52 -15.45 3.95
N LYS A 27 8.07 -14.62 2.99
CA LYS A 27 8.98 -13.77 2.22
C LYS A 27 9.46 -12.60 3.07
N THR A 28 10.76 -12.36 3.02
CA THR A 28 11.37 -11.16 3.62
C THR A 28 11.21 -9.99 2.66
N ARG A 29 10.75 -8.85 3.18
CA ARG A 29 10.66 -7.59 2.44
C ARG A 29 11.46 -6.49 3.13
N ILE A 30 12.14 -5.69 2.33
CA ILE A 30 12.78 -4.46 2.77
C ILE A 30 11.75 -3.33 2.61
N LEU A 31 11.55 -2.54 3.66
CA LEU A 31 10.69 -1.36 3.61
C LEU A 31 11.54 -0.12 3.33
N TYR A 32 11.22 0.58 2.25
CA TYR A 32 11.89 1.83 1.87
C TYR A 32 11.08 3.01 2.42
N LEU A 33 11.33 3.38 3.67
CA LEU A 33 10.53 4.36 4.42
C LEU A 33 11.21 5.73 4.54
N GLY A 34 12.28 5.98 3.77
CA GLY A 34 13.09 7.19 3.90
C GLY A 34 12.29 8.50 3.77
N SER A 35 11.29 8.54 2.89
CA SER A 35 10.42 9.72 2.72
C SER A 35 9.35 9.88 3.81
N LEU A 36 9.15 8.87 4.66
CA LEU A 36 8.16 8.86 5.73
C LEU A 36 8.81 8.91 7.12
N GLN A 37 10.13 8.99 7.19
CA GLN A 37 10.86 8.78 8.44
C GLN A 37 10.50 9.82 9.50
N ASP A 38 10.40 11.10 9.12
CA ASP A 38 10.00 12.17 10.04
C ASP A 38 8.57 11.98 10.56
N LEU A 39 7.64 11.58 9.69
CA LEU A 39 6.25 11.30 10.06
C LEU A 39 6.15 10.11 11.01
N ILE A 40 6.92 9.04 10.76
CA ILE A 40 6.97 7.85 11.62
C ILE A 40 7.56 8.21 12.99
N GLN A 41 8.64 9.01 13.02
CA GLN A 41 9.25 9.45 14.28
C GLN A 41 8.28 10.28 15.11
N GLU A 42 7.60 11.25 14.51
CA GLU A 42 6.62 12.07 15.22
C GLU A 42 5.45 11.22 15.72
N TYR A 43 4.90 10.34 14.87
CA TYR A 43 3.80 9.45 15.26
C TYR A 43 4.17 8.52 16.42
N THR A 44 5.39 7.99 16.42
CA THR A 44 5.85 6.98 17.41
C THR A 44 6.52 7.60 18.63
N LYS A 45 6.51 8.93 18.78
CA LYS A 45 7.20 9.65 19.86
C LYS A 45 6.74 9.21 21.25
N ALA A 46 5.45 8.93 21.42
CA ALA A 46 4.85 8.51 22.67
C ALA A 46 4.82 6.98 22.87
N LEU A 47 5.32 6.20 21.92
CA LEU A 47 5.32 4.73 21.97
C LEU A 47 6.66 4.20 22.49
N ASP A 48 6.62 3.16 23.30
CA ASP A 48 7.80 2.40 23.68
C ASP A 48 8.23 1.43 22.56
N PRO A 49 9.50 0.99 22.52
CA PRO A 49 9.99 0.10 21.46
C PRO A 49 9.17 -1.18 21.27
N ALA A 50 8.65 -1.73 22.38
CA ALA A 50 7.89 -2.97 22.40
C ALA A 50 6.40 -2.80 22.07
N ASP A 51 5.92 -1.55 21.96
CA ASP A 51 4.53 -1.25 21.62
C ASP A 51 4.24 -1.53 20.15
N TYR A 52 3.01 -1.94 19.88
CA TYR A 52 2.49 -2.00 18.52
C TYR A 52 2.49 -0.61 17.90
N LEU A 53 2.85 -0.52 16.61
CA LEU A 53 2.75 0.74 15.87
C LEU A 53 1.33 1.27 15.89
N PHE A 54 0.34 0.39 15.74
CA PHE A 54 -1.07 0.73 15.75
C PHE A 54 -1.74 0.04 16.94
N PRO A 55 -1.65 0.61 18.16
CA PRO A 55 -2.26 0.01 19.34
C PRO A 55 -3.78 0.11 19.29
N SER A 56 -4.46 -0.87 19.88
CA SER A 56 -5.92 -0.87 20.06
C SER A 56 -6.28 -0.35 21.45
N SER A 57 -7.39 0.40 21.58
CA SER A 57 -7.94 0.81 22.87
C SER A 57 -8.41 -0.38 23.73
N LYS A 58 -8.64 -1.54 23.12
CA LYS A 58 -9.00 -2.79 23.80
C LYS A 58 -7.78 -3.60 24.28
N GLY A 59 -6.57 -3.05 24.12
CA GLY A 59 -5.31 -3.77 24.31
C GLY A 59 -4.88 -4.52 23.04
N GLY A 60 -3.57 -4.80 22.97
CA GLY A 60 -2.97 -5.42 21.79
C GLY A 60 -2.89 -4.47 20.59
N HIS A 61 -2.95 -5.03 19.39
CA HIS A 61 -2.87 -4.28 18.14
C HIS A 61 -4.23 -4.02 17.51
N LEU A 62 -4.29 -3.04 16.60
CA LEU A 62 -5.46 -2.75 15.79
C LEU A 62 -5.91 -3.99 15.00
N GLU A 63 -7.20 -4.31 15.05
CA GLU A 63 -7.74 -5.42 14.28
C GLU A 63 -7.90 -5.03 12.80
N VAL A 64 -7.70 -5.99 11.90
CA VAL A 64 -7.90 -5.78 10.45
C VAL A 64 -9.35 -5.37 10.15
N ASN A 65 -10.32 -5.90 10.89
CA ASN A 65 -11.72 -5.50 10.76
C ASN A 65 -11.95 -4.04 11.17
N THR A 66 -11.27 -3.55 12.20
CA THR A 66 -11.33 -2.13 12.56
C THR A 66 -10.79 -1.24 11.44
N VAL A 67 -9.68 -1.64 10.81
CA VAL A 67 -9.16 -0.92 9.64
C VAL A 67 -10.20 -0.92 8.51
N TYR A 68 -10.84 -2.06 8.22
CA TYR A 68 -11.92 -2.13 7.23
C TYR A 68 -13.06 -1.16 7.56
N GLN A 69 -13.53 -1.11 8.81
CA GLN A 69 -14.56 -0.17 9.25
C GLN A 69 -14.12 1.30 9.11
N MET A 70 -12.85 1.60 9.36
CA MET A 70 -12.28 2.94 9.12
C MET A 70 -12.37 3.31 7.63
N PHE A 71 -12.01 2.38 6.73
CA PHE A 71 -12.17 2.60 5.29
C PHE A 71 -13.63 2.83 4.89
N GLN A 72 -14.59 2.06 5.43
CA GLN A 72 -16.02 2.27 5.16
C GLN A 72 -16.51 3.64 5.67
N LYS A 73 -16.02 4.08 6.83
CA LYS A 73 -16.34 5.41 7.36
C LYS A 73 -15.79 6.51 6.44
N VAL A 74 -14.55 6.39 5.98
CA VAL A 74 -13.94 7.33 5.03
C VAL A 74 -14.70 7.34 3.71
N ALA A 75 -15.06 6.17 3.18
CA ALA A 75 -15.85 6.02 1.97
C ALA A 75 -17.18 6.78 2.07
N LYS A 76 -17.92 6.55 3.16
CA LYS A 76 -19.18 7.25 3.45
C LYS A 76 -19.02 8.76 3.55
N LEU A 77 -17.98 9.24 4.24
CA LEU A 77 -17.71 10.68 4.39
C LEU A 77 -17.39 11.34 3.04
N LEU A 78 -16.75 10.62 2.13
CA LEU A 78 -16.44 11.08 0.79
C LEU A 78 -17.59 10.86 -0.21
N GLY A 79 -18.69 10.24 0.19
CA GLY A 79 -19.79 9.88 -0.72
C GLY A 79 -19.39 8.85 -1.77
N ARG A 80 -18.46 7.95 -1.43
CA ARG A 80 -17.89 6.95 -2.34
C ARG A 80 -18.17 5.54 -1.84
N ASP A 81 -18.34 4.60 -2.77
CA ASP A 81 -18.57 3.17 -2.51
C ASP A 81 -17.41 2.28 -3.03
N ASP A 82 -16.43 2.87 -3.72
CA ASP A 82 -15.30 2.19 -4.34
C ASP A 82 -14.02 2.19 -3.47
N ILE A 83 -14.09 2.76 -2.26
CA ILE A 83 -12.97 2.83 -1.31
C ILE A 83 -12.97 1.58 -0.42
N GLY A 84 -11.87 0.83 -0.47
CA GLY A 84 -11.65 -0.34 0.37
C GLY A 84 -10.18 -0.57 0.70
N MET A 85 -9.91 -1.70 1.35
CA MET A 85 -8.59 -2.04 1.94
C MET A 85 -7.42 -2.04 0.95
N HIS A 86 -7.71 -2.23 -0.34
CA HIS A 86 -6.71 -2.26 -1.40
C HIS A 86 -6.61 -0.94 -2.16
N THR A 87 -7.53 0.02 -1.96
CA THR A 87 -7.60 1.24 -2.75
C THR A 87 -6.29 2.02 -2.68
N LEU A 88 -5.75 2.28 -1.49
CA LEU A 88 -4.46 2.99 -1.37
C LEU A 88 -3.31 2.28 -2.09
N ARG A 89 -3.26 0.93 -2.04
CA ARG A 89 -2.22 0.15 -2.73
C ARG A 89 -2.37 0.22 -4.25
N LYS A 90 -3.59 0.17 -4.76
CA LYS A 90 -3.89 0.34 -6.19
C LYS A 90 -3.54 1.75 -6.64
N THR A 91 -3.95 2.78 -5.88
CA THR A 91 -3.66 4.19 -6.15
C THR A 91 -2.16 4.45 -6.21
N PHE A 92 -1.39 3.92 -5.26
CA PHE A 92 0.08 3.98 -5.32
C PHE A 92 0.62 3.37 -6.62
N GLY A 93 0.20 2.16 -6.96
CA GLY A 93 0.67 1.48 -8.17
C GLY A 93 0.28 2.20 -9.46
N TYR A 94 -0.93 2.75 -9.51
CA TYR A 94 -1.41 3.55 -10.64
C TYR A 94 -0.52 4.77 -10.88
N HIS A 95 -0.30 5.60 -9.85
CA HIS A 95 0.51 6.82 -10.00
C HIS A 95 1.98 6.51 -10.24
N TYR A 96 2.52 5.47 -9.60
CA TYR A 96 3.88 5.01 -9.89
C TYR A 96 4.01 4.63 -11.36
N TYR A 97 3.11 3.79 -11.88
CA TYR A 97 3.15 3.36 -13.27
C TYR A 97 2.95 4.52 -14.25
N LYS A 98 2.01 5.43 -14.02
CA LYS A 98 1.82 6.60 -14.90
C LYS A 98 3.07 7.47 -14.99
N LYS A 99 3.87 7.55 -13.91
CA LYS A 99 5.11 8.35 -13.87
C LYS A 99 6.32 7.62 -14.46
N THR A 100 6.49 6.33 -14.17
CA THR A 100 7.74 5.60 -14.50
C THR A 100 7.59 4.63 -15.66
N LYS A 101 6.36 4.20 -15.97
CA LYS A 101 6.03 3.09 -16.87
C LYS A 101 6.71 1.76 -16.51
N ASP A 102 7.21 1.63 -15.27
CA ASP A 102 7.91 0.44 -14.78
C ASP A 102 6.94 -0.51 -14.08
N VAL A 103 6.44 -1.50 -14.84
CA VAL A 103 5.57 -2.55 -14.32
C VAL A 103 6.35 -3.66 -13.59
N ALA A 104 7.62 -3.87 -13.93
CA ALA A 104 8.44 -4.92 -13.35
C ALA A 104 8.71 -4.63 -11.87
N THR A 105 9.07 -3.40 -11.51
CA THR A 105 9.22 -3.00 -10.11
C THR A 105 7.89 -3.12 -9.35
N LEU A 106 6.76 -2.80 -9.97
CA LEU A 106 5.45 -2.99 -9.33
C LEU A 106 5.11 -4.46 -9.12
N MET A 107 5.50 -5.36 -10.02
CA MET A 107 5.33 -6.80 -9.82
C MET A 107 6.09 -7.28 -8.59
N GLU A 108 7.32 -6.82 -8.38
CA GLU A 108 8.12 -7.16 -7.20
C GLU A 108 7.50 -6.61 -5.90
N ILE A 109 7.11 -5.32 -5.91
CA ILE A 109 6.45 -4.67 -4.77
C ILE A 109 5.12 -5.39 -4.45
N PHE A 110 4.38 -5.81 -5.48
CA PHE A 110 3.09 -6.45 -5.31
C PHE A 110 3.14 -7.94 -5.06
N GLY A 111 4.24 -8.60 -5.43
CA GLY A 111 4.35 -10.06 -5.45
C GLY A 111 3.47 -10.71 -6.51
N HIS A 112 3.23 -10.03 -7.63
CA HIS A 112 2.42 -10.56 -8.73
C HIS A 112 3.28 -11.32 -9.72
N SER A 113 2.78 -12.46 -10.22
CA SER A 113 3.51 -13.34 -11.14
C SER A 113 3.54 -12.87 -12.59
N SER A 114 2.78 -11.85 -12.96
CA SER A 114 2.78 -11.32 -14.33
C SER A 114 2.38 -9.85 -14.39
N GLU A 115 2.82 -9.19 -15.47
CA GLU A 115 2.47 -7.80 -15.76
C GLU A 115 0.96 -7.61 -15.92
N LYS A 116 0.29 -8.58 -16.56
CA LYS A 116 -1.17 -8.56 -16.76
C LYS A 116 -1.92 -8.47 -15.42
N ILE A 117 -1.47 -9.22 -14.41
CA ILE A 117 -2.06 -9.17 -13.06
C ILE A 117 -1.83 -7.78 -12.45
N THR A 118 -0.62 -7.25 -12.55
CA THR A 118 -0.29 -5.91 -12.03
C THR A 118 -1.08 -4.81 -12.72
N LYS A 119 -1.07 -4.72 -14.05
CA LYS A 119 -1.80 -3.69 -14.80
C LYS A 119 -3.30 -3.74 -14.54
N ARG A 120 -3.89 -4.94 -14.48
CA ARG A 120 -5.30 -5.11 -14.10
C ARG A 120 -5.56 -4.66 -12.66
N TYR A 121 -4.67 -5.01 -11.73
CA TYR A 121 -4.83 -4.64 -10.32
C TYR A 121 -4.86 -3.11 -10.12
N ILE A 122 -4.03 -2.37 -10.87
CA ILE A 122 -3.93 -0.91 -10.79
C ILE A 122 -4.85 -0.17 -11.76
N GLY A 123 -5.66 -0.87 -12.58
CA GLY A 123 -6.62 -0.24 -13.49
C GLY A 123 -6.05 0.36 -14.78
N ILE A 124 -4.83 0.00 -15.18
CA ILE A 124 -4.14 0.63 -16.33
C ILE A 124 -4.65 0.13 -17.69
N ASN A 125 -5.16 -1.11 -17.78
CA ASN A 125 -5.53 -1.70 -19.06
C ASN A 125 -6.59 -0.90 -19.83
N GLU A 126 -7.57 -0.32 -19.15
CA GLU A 126 -8.66 0.44 -19.80
C GLU A 126 -8.23 1.86 -20.17
N ASP A 127 -7.43 2.50 -19.31
CA ASP A 127 -6.89 3.84 -19.54
C ASP A 127 -5.92 3.87 -20.72
N GLU A 128 -4.97 2.93 -20.80
CA GLU A 128 -3.99 2.90 -21.90
C GLU A 128 -4.68 2.62 -23.24
N ILE A 129 -5.65 1.71 -23.30
CA ILE A 129 -6.43 1.48 -24.53
C ILE A 129 -7.15 2.76 -24.95
N SER A 130 -7.81 3.44 -24.01
CA SER A 130 -8.54 4.67 -24.29
C SER A 130 -7.63 5.81 -24.77
N GLU A 131 -6.50 6.05 -24.08
CA GLU A 131 -5.52 7.08 -24.45
C GLU A 131 -4.88 6.79 -25.83
N THR A 132 -4.56 5.52 -26.12
CA THR A 132 -3.92 5.15 -27.38
C THR A 132 -4.88 5.28 -28.55
N LEU A 133 -6.14 4.86 -28.38
CA LEU A 133 -7.17 4.95 -29.43
C LEU A 133 -7.63 6.39 -29.69
N LEU A 134 -7.70 7.25 -28.67
CA LEU A 134 -8.05 8.67 -28.84
C LEU A 134 -7.12 9.40 -29.82
N ASN A 135 -5.85 9.01 -29.85
CA ASN A 135 -4.83 9.64 -30.70
C ASN A 135 -4.53 8.85 -31.98
N PHE A 136 -5.20 7.72 -32.19
CA PHE A 136 -4.98 6.87 -33.35
C PHE A 136 -5.93 7.26 -34.50
N ARG A 137 -5.37 7.71 -35.62
CA ARG A 137 -6.09 7.88 -36.90
C ARG A 137 -5.31 7.25 -38.05
N LEU A 138 -6.04 6.62 -38.97
CA LEU A 138 -5.52 6.18 -40.27
C LEU A 138 -6.07 7.12 -41.35
N GLY A 139 -5.19 7.87 -42.01
CA GLY A 139 -5.56 8.85 -43.05
C GLY A 139 -5.92 10.23 -42.50
N PHE A 140 -5.76 11.24 -43.36
CA PHE A 140 -5.93 12.67 -43.07
C PHE A 140 -7.33 13.03 -42.54
#